data_AF-A0AAD2EAD3-F1
#
_entry.id   AF-A0AAD2EAD3-F1
#
_cell.length_a   1.000
_cell.length_b   1.000
_cell.length_c   1.000
_cell.angle_alpha   90.00
_cell.angle_beta   90.00
_cell.angle_gamma   90.00
#
_symmetry.space_group_name_H-M   'P 1'
#
loop_
_entity.id
_entity.type
_entity.pdbx_description
1 polymer ?
#
loop_
_entity_poly.entity_id
_entity_poly.type
_entity_poly.pdbx_seq_one_letter_code
_entity_poly.pdbx_strand_id
1 'polypeptide(L)'
;MRALQASTSYSAGFGISAAAPPPRPSRHRHVILAQVEPSEKSVEIMRKFSEQYARRSATYFCVDKGVTSVVIKGLAEHKDTLGAPLCPCRHYDDKVAEAQQGFWNCPCVPMRERKECHCMLFLTPDNDFAGQEQAITLEEIKETTANM
;
A
#
# COMPACT_ATOMS: atom_id res chain seq x y z
N MET A 1 -56.02 -31.83 -47.33
CA MET A 1 -55.96 -33.29 -47.62
C MET A 1 -54.58 -33.61 -48.20
N ARG A 2 -54.08 -34.81 -47.89
CA ARG A 2 -52.74 -35.41 -48.13
C ARG A 2 -51.73 -35.13 -46.98
N ALA A 3 -51.56 -36.00 -45.97
CA ALA A 3 -51.06 -37.41 -45.94
C ALA A 3 -49.53 -37.45 -46.25
N LEU A 4 -48.59 -38.10 -45.55
CA LEU A 4 -48.49 -39.18 -44.54
C LEU A 4 -47.03 -39.11 -43.98
N GLN A 5 -46.76 -39.35 -42.68
CA GLN A 5 -46.05 -40.53 -42.09
C GLN A 5 -44.65 -40.87 -42.70
N ALA A 6 -43.61 -41.35 -42.01
CA ALA A 6 -43.45 -41.96 -40.68
C ALA A 6 -41.95 -42.26 -40.38
N SER A 7 -41.59 -42.23 -39.10
CA SER A 7 -40.88 -43.31 -38.36
C SER A 7 -39.35 -43.53 -38.39
N THR A 8 -38.85 -43.68 -37.14
CA THR A 8 -37.83 -44.60 -36.59
C THR A 8 -36.37 -44.41 -37.05
N SER A 9 -35.38 -44.34 -36.16
CA SER A 9 -35.06 -45.37 -35.17
C SER A 9 -34.25 -44.87 -33.95
N TYR A 10 -34.64 -45.44 -32.81
CA TYR A 10 -33.87 -45.79 -31.63
C TYR A 10 -32.35 -45.98 -31.86
N SER A 11 -31.55 -45.33 -31.02
CA SER A 11 -30.19 -45.73 -30.67
C SER A 11 -29.93 -45.40 -29.20
N ALA A 12 -30.13 -46.39 -28.34
CA ALA A 12 -29.62 -46.37 -26.97
C ALA A 12 -28.08 -46.46 -27.02
N GLY A 13 -27.40 -45.41 -26.58
CA GLY A 13 -25.95 -45.37 -26.39
C GLY A 13 -25.62 -45.23 -24.92
N PHE A 14 -25.19 -46.33 -24.32
CA PHE A 14 -24.68 -46.41 -22.96
C PHE A 14 -23.36 -45.64 -22.80
N GLY A 15 -23.28 -44.89 -21.69
CA GLY A 15 -22.11 -44.82 -20.81
C GLY A 15 -20.80 -44.28 -21.36
N ILE A 16 -20.49 -43.03 -20.99
CA ILE A 16 -19.09 -42.65 -20.71
C ILE A 16 -19.07 -41.68 -19.52
N SER A 17 -18.53 -42.15 -18.41
CA SER A 17 -18.33 -41.40 -17.18
C SER A 17 -17.52 -40.12 -17.43
N ALA A 18 -18.07 -38.98 -17.03
CA ALA A 18 -17.35 -37.72 -16.96
C ALA A 18 -16.33 -37.79 -15.81
N ALA A 19 -15.09 -38.17 -16.13
CA ALA A 19 -13.97 -37.96 -15.22
C ALA A 19 -13.57 -36.48 -15.28
N ALA A 20 -13.96 -35.72 -14.25
CA ALA A 20 -13.48 -34.35 -14.07
C ALA A 20 -11.94 -34.35 -13.89
N PRO A 21 -11.20 -33.44 -14.52
CA PRO A 21 -9.75 -33.33 -14.31
C PRO A 21 -9.48 -32.90 -12.85
N PRO A 22 -8.40 -33.40 -12.22
CA PRO A 22 -8.07 -33.01 -10.85
C PRO A 22 -7.77 -31.50 -10.78
N PRO A 23 -8.08 -30.82 -9.66
CA PRO A 23 -7.72 -29.43 -9.48
C PRO A 23 -6.20 -29.31 -9.55
N ARG A 24 -5.69 -28.52 -10.50
CA ARG A 24 -4.28 -28.15 -10.55
C ARG A 24 -3.95 -27.45 -9.23
N PRO A 25 -2.91 -27.86 -8.48
CA PRO A 25 -2.46 -27.08 -7.34
C PRO A 25 -2.07 -25.70 -7.87
N SER A 26 -2.82 -24.68 -7.46
CA SER A 26 -2.44 -23.29 -7.65
C SER A 26 -1.13 -23.10 -6.91
N ARG A 27 -0.02 -23.25 -7.62
CA ARG A 27 1.26 -22.69 -7.20
C ARG A 27 1.05 -21.20 -7.27
N HIS A 28 0.55 -20.61 -6.18
CA HIS A 28 0.81 -19.22 -5.87
C HIS A 28 2.32 -19.09 -5.81
N ARG A 29 2.89 -18.79 -6.98
CA ARG A 29 4.22 -18.22 -7.11
C ARG A 29 4.12 -16.94 -6.29
N HIS A 30 4.65 -16.99 -5.08
CA HIS A 30 5.01 -15.80 -4.34
C HIS A 30 6.08 -15.15 -5.21
N VAL A 31 5.64 -14.26 -6.11
CA VAL A 31 6.55 -13.33 -6.74
C VAL A 31 6.99 -12.47 -5.57
N ILE A 32 8.20 -12.73 -5.07
CA ILE A 32 8.88 -11.80 -4.18
C ILE A 32 9.03 -10.53 -5.03
N LEU A 33 8.09 -9.61 -4.87
CA LEU A 33 8.14 -8.30 -5.46
C LEU A 33 9.37 -7.65 -4.82
N ALA A 34 10.47 -7.58 -5.58
CA ALA A 34 11.68 -6.91 -5.13
C ALA A 34 11.26 -5.54 -4.61
N GLN A 35 11.50 -5.27 -3.33
CA GLN A 35 11.24 -3.96 -2.72
C GLN A 35 12.03 -2.96 -3.55
N VAL A 36 11.33 -2.05 -4.24
CA VAL A 36 11.98 -1.00 -5.01
C VAL A 36 12.43 0.03 -3.99
N GLU A 37 13.73 0.05 -3.71
CA GLU A 37 14.32 1.10 -2.88
C GLU A 37 13.98 2.48 -3.48
N PRO A 38 13.39 3.40 -2.71
CA PRO A 38 13.05 4.72 -3.21
C PRO A 38 14.33 5.50 -3.53
N SER A 39 14.23 6.42 -4.48
CA SER A 39 15.35 7.28 -4.83
C SER A 39 15.77 8.17 -3.64
N GLU A 40 17.07 8.38 -3.44
CA GLU A 40 17.58 9.27 -2.39
C GLU A 40 16.98 10.68 -2.50
N LYS A 41 16.71 11.12 -3.74
CA LYS A 41 16.03 12.39 -4.02
C LYS A 41 14.62 12.43 -3.41
N SER A 42 13.82 11.38 -3.60
CA SER A 42 12.47 11.33 -3.05
C SER A 42 12.45 11.16 -1.55
N VAL A 43 13.40 10.42 -0.98
CA VAL A 43 13.60 10.35 0.48
C VAL A 43 13.91 11.73 1.04
N GLU A 44 14.83 12.48 0.43
CA GLU A 44 15.18 13.84 0.88
C GLU A 44 14.00 14.82 0.75
N ILE A 45 13.22 14.72 -0.33
CA ILE A 45 11.99 15.52 -0.49
C ILE A 45 11.00 15.21 0.63
N MET A 46 10.77 13.92 0.93
CA MET A 46 9.82 13.51 1.95
C MET A 46 10.31 13.81 3.38
N ARG A 47 11.62 13.76 3.62
CA ARG A 47 12.25 14.19 4.87
C ARG A 47 11.99 15.67 5.13
N LYS A 48 12.36 16.53 4.18
CA LYS A 48 12.13 17.99 4.27
C LYS A 48 10.65 18.35 4.42
N PHE A 49 9.79 17.67 3.68
CA PHE A 49 8.34 17.82 3.82
C PHE A 49 7.89 17.49 5.24
N SER A 50 8.37 16.38 5.81
CA SER A 50 7.98 15.92 7.14
C SER A 50 8.43 16.90 8.22
N GLU A 51 9.66 17.40 8.17
CA GLU A 51 10.15 18.41 9.12
C GLU A 51 9.35 19.72 9.03
N GLN A 52 9.12 20.19 7.80
CA GLN A 52 8.36 21.42 7.58
C GLN A 52 6.92 21.27 8.06
N TYR A 53 6.28 20.13 7.77
CA TYR A 53 4.90 19.89 8.17
C TYR A 53 4.79 19.74 9.68
N ALA A 54 5.67 18.98 10.34
CA ALA A 54 5.71 18.83 11.79
C ALA A 54 5.77 20.20 12.52
N ARG A 55 6.64 21.10 12.05
CA ARG A 55 6.73 22.47 12.57
C ARG A 55 5.45 23.27 12.35
N ARG A 56 4.82 23.14 11.18
CA ARG A 56 3.57 23.86 10.83
C ARG A 56 2.36 23.35 11.59
N SER A 57 2.25 22.05 11.84
CA SER A 57 1.11 21.45 12.56
C SER A 57 1.29 21.40 14.08
N ALA A 58 2.45 21.84 14.60
CA ALA A 58 2.83 21.70 15.99
C ALA A 58 2.73 20.24 16.48
N THR A 59 3.29 19.35 15.67
CA THR A 59 3.40 17.92 15.96
C THR A 59 4.86 17.49 15.99
N TYR A 60 5.13 16.34 16.58
CA TYR A 60 6.46 15.82 16.82
C TYR A 60 6.61 14.43 16.20
N PHE A 61 7.84 14.04 15.94
CA PHE A 61 8.14 12.69 15.49
C PHE A 61 8.04 11.69 16.65
N CYS A 62 7.89 10.41 16.31
CA CYS A 62 7.94 9.33 17.29
C CYS A 62 9.28 9.35 18.05
N VAL A 63 9.25 8.98 19.33
CA VAL A 63 10.47 8.74 20.13
C VAL A 63 11.39 7.71 19.48
N ASP A 64 10.81 6.73 18.78
CA ASP A 64 11.54 5.79 17.94
C ASP A 64 11.69 6.36 16.53
N LYS A 65 12.94 6.75 16.20
CA LYS A 65 13.30 7.28 14.88
C LYS A 65 13.17 6.24 13.77
N GLY A 66 13.27 4.94 14.07
CA GLY A 66 13.05 3.88 13.09
C GLY A 66 11.65 3.94 12.47
N VAL A 67 10.63 4.17 13.30
CA VAL A 67 9.24 4.37 12.83
C VAL A 67 9.17 5.56 11.87
N THR A 68 9.78 6.68 12.24
CA THR A 68 9.81 7.90 11.41
C THR A 68 10.49 7.64 10.06
N SER A 69 11.65 6.98 10.06
CA SER A 69 12.42 6.67 8.86
C SER A 69 11.69 5.74 7.91
N VAL A 70 11.07 4.67 8.43
CA VAL A 70 10.30 3.70 7.63
C VAL A 70 9.12 4.37 6.94
N VAL A 71 8.40 5.23 7.64
CA VAL A 71 7.26 5.94 7.07
C VAL A 71 7.72 6.92 5.99
N ILE A 72 8.80 7.67 6.22
CA ILE A 72 9.38 8.58 5.20
C ILE A 72 9.79 7.79 3.95
N LYS A 73 10.44 6.63 4.13
CA LYS A 73 10.85 5.75 3.03
C LYS A 73 9.64 5.23 2.24
N GLY A 74 8.61 4.74 2.92
CA GLY A 74 7.38 4.28 2.25
C GLY A 74 6.62 5.40 1.53
N LEU A 75 6.59 6.61 2.08
CA LEU A 75 6.03 7.77 1.39
C LEU A 75 6.84 8.14 0.14
N ALA A 76 8.17 8.03 0.20
CA ALA A 76 9.05 8.27 -0.93
C ALA A 76 8.86 7.20 -2.03
N GLU A 77 8.70 5.94 -1.66
CA GLU A 77 8.43 4.84 -2.61
C GLU A 77 7.10 5.05 -3.34
N HIS A 78 6.03 5.40 -2.61
CA HIS A 78 4.75 5.72 -3.24
C HIS A 78 4.83 6.98 -4.10
N LYS A 79 5.65 7.97 -3.72
CA LYS A 79 5.90 9.14 -4.56
C LYS A 79 6.58 8.75 -5.88
N ASP A 80 7.57 7.85 -5.85
CA ASP A 80 8.29 7.41 -7.05
C ASP A 80 7.41 6.52 -7.94
N THR A 81 6.59 5.65 -7.36
CA THR A 81 5.79 4.66 -8.10
C THR A 81 4.42 5.17 -8.54
N LEU A 82 3.74 5.97 -7.71
CA LEU A 82 2.38 6.48 -7.95
C LEU A 82 2.35 7.97 -8.32
N GLY A 83 3.46 8.69 -8.17
CA GLY A 83 3.55 10.14 -8.36
C GLY A 83 3.07 10.97 -7.16
N ALA A 84 2.45 10.33 -6.15
CA ALA A 84 1.93 10.97 -4.95
C ALA A 84 2.33 10.20 -3.68
N PRO A 85 2.58 10.90 -2.54
CA PRO A 85 3.01 10.26 -1.31
C PRO A 85 1.83 9.61 -0.58
N LEU A 86 1.29 8.53 -1.13
CA LEU A 86 0.19 7.77 -0.54
C LEU A 86 0.60 7.18 0.82
N CYS A 87 -0.28 7.23 1.82
CA CYS A 87 0.02 6.77 3.17
C CYS A 87 0.46 5.27 3.19
N PRO A 88 1.67 4.93 3.69
CA PRO A 88 2.22 3.57 3.58
C PRO A 88 1.66 2.59 4.63
N CYS A 89 1.09 3.09 5.73
CA CYS A 89 0.57 2.26 6.82
C CYS A 89 -0.89 1.82 6.59
N ARG A 90 -1.35 1.75 5.33
CA ARG A 90 -2.69 1.26 4.99
C ARG A 90 -2.61 0.28 3.84
N HIS A 91 -3.57 -0.65 3.83
CA HIS A 91 -3.83 -1.51 2.69
C HIS A 91 -4.82 -0.82 1.74
N TYR A 92 -4.61 -0.99 0.44
CA TYR A 92 -5.46 -0.45 -0.63
C TYR A 92 -5.67 -1.53 -1.68
N ASP A 93 -6.90 -1.63 -2.17
CA ASP A 93 -7.22 -2.52 -3.29
C ASP A 93 -6.66 -1.98 -4.60
N ASP A 94 -6.79 -0.67 -4.84
CA ASP A 94 -6.21 0.05 -5.98
C ASP A 94 -5.45 1.30 -5.53
N LYS A 95 -4.12 1.17 -5.41
CA LYS A 95 -3.24 2.27 -5.02
C LYS A 95 -3.26 3.44 -6.00
N VAL A 96 -3.46 3.19 -7.30
CA VAL A 96 -3.41 4.25 -8.32
C VAL A 96 -4.67 5.10 -8.23
N ALA A 97 -5.84 4.47 -8.09
CA ALA A 97 -7.10 5.18 -7.90
C ALA A 97 -7.09 6.04 -6.61
N GLU A 98 -6.58 5.49 -5.51
CA GLU A 98 -6.49 6.21 -4.23
C GLU A 98 -5.51 7.39 -4.28
N ALA A 99 -4.37 7.21 -4.96
CA ALA A 99 -3.40 8.29 -5.19
C ALA A 99 -4.01 9.43 -6.03
N GLN A 100 -4.87 9.10 -7.00
CA GLN A 100 -5.59 10.09 -7.81
C GLN A 100 -6.70 10.81 -7.03
N GLN A 101 -7.45 10.10 -6.18
CA GLN A 101 -8.47 10.72 -5.32
C GLN A 101 -7.85 11.63 -4.25
N GLY A 102 -6.71 11.22 -3.70
CA GLY A 102 -5.90 12.04 -2.81
C GLY A 102 -6.39 12.16 -1.37
N PHE A 103 -7.39 11.37 -0.96
CA PHE A 103 -7.84 11.33 0.43
C PHE A 103 -6.72 10.88 1.38
N TRP A 104 -5.95 9.87 0.96
CA TRP A 104 -4.84 9.28 1.71
C TRP A 104 -3.45 9.77 1.30
N ASN A 105 -3.36 10.75 0.39
CA ASN A 105 -2.09 11.39 0.06
C ASN A 105 -1.61 12.22 1.24
N CYS A 106 -0.37 12.01 1.65
CA CYS A 106 0.21 12.70 2.80
C CYS A 106 0.38 14.21 2.52
N PRO A 107 -0.13 15.11 3.38
CA PRO A 107 -0.85 14.84 4.63
C PRO A 107 -2.33 14.48 4.37
N CYS A 108 -2.74 13.29 4.84
CA CYS A 108 -4.06 12.74 4.59
C CYS A 108 -5.18 13.57 5.26
N VAL A 109 -6.43 13.34 4.86
CA VAL A 109 -7.59 14.06 5.41
C VAL A 109 -7.66 14.01 6.95
N PRO A 110 -7.54 12.85 7.62
CA PRO A 110 -7.55 12.80 9.10
C PRO A 110 -6.45 13.63 9.75
N MET A 111 -5.25 13.66 9.15
CA MET A 111 -4.15 14.47 9.66
C MET A 111 -4.44 15.97 9.51
N ARG A 112 -5.00 16.39 8.38
CA ARG A 112 -5.30 17.80 8.11
C ARG A 112 -6.44 18.34 8.98
N GLU A 113 -7.47 17.55 9.20
CA GLU A 113 -8.68 17.98 9.90
C GLU A 113 -8.58 17.82 11.42
N ARG A 114 -7.94 16.74 11.89
CA ARG A 114 -7.97 16.33 13.30
C ARG A 114 -6.60 16.04 13.90
N LYS A 115 -5.51 16.18 13.14
CA LYS A 115 -4.14 15.81 13.53
C LYS A 115 -3.99 14.33 13.91
N GLU A 116 -4.80 13.46 13.29
CA GLU A 116 -4.74 12.01 13.48
C GLU A 116 -3.80 11.38 12.44
N CYS A 117 -2.60 10.96 12.88
CA CYS A 117 -1.63 10.28 12.02
C CYS A 117 -1.47 8.81 12.44
N HIS A 118 -2.12 7.89 11.70
CA HIS A 118 -1.99 6.45 11.96
C HIS A 118 -0.54 5.94 11.84
N CYS A 119 0.26 6.56 10.97
CA CYS A 119 1.66 6.17 10.76
C CYS A 119 2.58 6.55 11.92
N MET A 120 2.10 7.29 12.92
CA MET A 120 2.93 7.85 14.00
C MET A 120 4.05 8.79 13.51
N LEU A 121 3.91 9.36 12.31
CA LEU A 121 4.84 10.36 11.78
C LEU A 121 4.58 11.75 12.36
N PHE A 122 3.32 12.12 12.58
CA PHE A 122 2.94 13.40 13.15
C PHE A 122 2.12 13.18 14.41
N LEU A 123 2.78 13.22 15.56
CA LEU A 123 2.17 12.99 16.86
C LEU A 123 1.93 14.32 17.57
N THR A 124 0.77 14.45 18.21
CA THR A 124 0.50 15.58 19.10
C THR A 124 1.34 15.46 20.37
N PRO A 125 1.68 16.57 21.05
CA PRO A 125 2.58 16.55 22.22
C PRO A 125 2.03 15.77 23.42
N ASP A 126 0.73 15.49 23.45
CA ASP A 126 0.03 14.68 24.45
C ASP A 126 0.07 13.17 24.14
N ASN A 127 0.59 12.76 22.99
CA ASN A 127 0.74 11.35 22.64
C ASN A 127 1.92 10.72 23.39
N ASP A 128 1.72 9.55 24.00
CA ASP A 128 2.73 8.84 24.79
C ASP A 128 4.01 8.49 24.01
N PHE A 129 3.91 8.38 22.68
CA PHE A 129 5.04 8.07 21.80
C PHE A 129 5.63 9.32 21.13
N ALA A 130 5.11 10.52 21.41
CA ALA A 130 5.68 11.75 20.88
C ALA A 130 7.03 12.05 21.52
N GLY A 131 8.06 12.17 20.68
CA GLY A 131 9.32 12.75 21.09
C GLY A 131 9.25 14.27 21.18
N GLN A 132 10.40 14.91 21.39
CA GLN A 132 10.51 16.37 21.39
C GLN A 132 11.03 16.92 20.05
N GLU A 133 11.37 16.04 19.12
CA GLU A 133 12.07 16.40 17.90
C GLU A 133 11.11 16.57 16.72
N GLN A 134 11.39 17.61 15.92
CA GLN A 134 10.74 17.91 14.64
C GLN A 134 11.75 17.93 13.49
N ALA A 135 12.91 17.32 13.73
CA ALA A 135 14.00 17.17 12.78
C ALA A 135 14.41 15.70 12.70
N ILE A 136 14.86 15.30 11.51
CA ILE A 136 15.49 14.02 11.27
C ILE A 136 16.45 14.19 10.10
N THR A 137 17.69 13.76 10.30
CA THR A 137 18.77 13.83 9.33
C THR A 137 18.66 12.71 8.30
N LEU A 138 19.33 12.88 7.16
CA LEU A 138 19.35 11.85 6.13
C LEU A 138 20.14 10.61 6.62
N GLU A 139 21.16 10.86 7.42
CA GLU A 139 22.02 9.86 8.04
C GLU A 139 21.22 8.98 8.99
N GLU A 140 20.41 9.56 9.88
CA GLU A 140 19.52 8.80 10.77
C GLU A 140 18.54 7.91 9.99
N ILE A 141 17.99 8.41 8.88
CA ILE A 141 17.11 7.61 8.01
C ILE A 141 17.87 6.43 7.42
N LYS A 142 19.08 6.66 6.92
CA LYS A 142 19.93 5.61 6.32
C LYS A 142 20.32 4.56 7.36
N GLU A 143 20.78 4.97 8.54
CA GLU A 143 21.22 4.07 9.60
C GLU A 143 20.08 3.18 10.11
N THR A 144 18.90 3.77 10.35
CA THR A 144 17.74 3.04 10.88
C THR A 144 17.05 2.15 9.85
N THR A 145 17.29 2.36 8.54
CA THR A 145 16.72 1.54 7.46
C THR A 145 17.74 0.64 6.76
N ALA A 146 19.01 0.66 7.17
CA ALA A 146 20.08 -0.10 6.53
C ALA A 146 19.91 -1.64 6.57
N ASN A 147 19.13 -2.15 7.52
CA ASN A 147 18.93 -3.59 7.74
C ASN A 147 17.53 -4.09 7.32
N MET A 148 16.80 -3.29 6.54
CA MET A 148 15.46 -3.61 6.02
C MET A 148 15.53 -3.99 4.55
#